data_AF-A0A831WQH6-F1
#
_entry.id   AF-A0A831WQH6-F1
#
_cell.length_a   1.000
_cell.length_b   1.000
_cell.length_c   1.000
_cell.angle_alpha   90.00
_cell.angle_beta   90.00
_cell.angle_gamma   90.00
#
_symmetry.space_group_name_H-M   'P 1'
#
loop_
_entity.id
_entity.type
_entity.pdbx_description
1 polymer ?
#
loop_
_entity_poly.entity_id
_entity_poly.type
_entity_poly.pdbx_seq_one_letter_code
_entity_poly.pdbx_strand_id
1 'polypeptide(L)' 'MKFKVVLEEDEEVGGYVVSCPAIPGCHSQGDTVEEALEN' A
#
# COMPACT_ATOMS: atom_id res chain seq x y z
N MET A 1 2.75 5.08 16.80
CA MET A 1 1.65 4.08 16.69
C MET A 1 1.96 3.18 15.51
N LYS A 2 1.44 1.95 15.48
CA LYS A 2 1.61 1.03 14.33
C LYS A 2 0.22 0.61 13.86
N PHE A 3 -0.03 0.76 12.57
CA PHE A 3 -1.27 0.33 11.94
C PHE A 3 -1.00 -0.92 11.11
N LYS A 4 -1.98 -1.82 11.04
CA LYS A 4 -1.97 -2.89 10.06
C LYS A 4 -2.47 -2.34 8.75
N VAL A 5 -1.77 -2.66 7.68
CA VAL A 5 -2.12 -2.29 6.32
C VAL A 5 -2.38 -3.55 5.50
N VAL A 6 -3.17 -3.41 4.45
CA VAL A 6 -3.36 -4.43 3.42
C VAL A 6 -2.46 -4.03 2.26
N LEU A 7 -1.69 -4.98 1.75
CA LEU A 7 -0.82 -4.81 0.59
C LEU A 7 -1.35 -5.69 -0.53
N GLU A 8 -1.64 -5.06 -1.66
CA GLU A 8 -2.15 -5.69 -2.86
C GLU A 8 -1.15 -5.45 -3.99
N GLU A 9 -0.76 -6.51 -4.69
CA GLU A 9 0.06 -6.41 -5.89
C GLU A 9 -0.86 -6.23 -7.10
N ASP A 10 -0.55 -5.26 -7.96
CA ASP A 10 -1.25 -5.09 -9.22
C ASP A 10 -0.55 -5.93 -10.30
N GLU A 11 -1.08 -7.12 -10.58
CA GLU A 11 -0.47 -8.04 -11.55
C GLU A 11 -0.59 -7.57 -13.01
N GLU A 12 -1.49 -6.63 -13.33
CA GLU A 12 -1.69 -6.14 -14.71
C GLU A 12 -0.70 -5.03 -15.07
N VAL A 13 -0.52 -4.07 -14.18
CA VAL A 13 0.36 -2.91 -14.41
C VAL A 13 1.74 -3.12 -13.78
N GLY A 14 1.84 -4.03 -12.81
CA GLY A 14 2.99 -4.17 -11.92
C GLY A 14 2.93 -3.17 -10.77
N GLY A 15 3.61 -3.51 -9.67
CA GLY A 15 3.71 -2.64 -8.49
C GLY A 15 2.74 -3.01 -7.37
N TYR A 16 2.67 -2.14 -6.37
CA TYR A 16 2.01 -2.41 -5.09
C TYR A 16 1.14 -1.25 -4.65
N VAL A 17 -0.03 -1.58 -4.12
CA VAL A 17 -0.95 -0.66 -3.46
C VAL A 17 -1.07 -1.07 -2.00
N VAL A 18 -0.90 -0.09 -1.12
CA VAL A 18 -1.06 -0.25 0.33
C VAL A 18 -2.29 0.54 0.77
N SER A 19 -3.11 -0.07 1.61
CA SER A 19 -4.29 0.58 2.20
C SER A 19 -4.34 0.36 3.71
N CYS A 20 -4.79 1.37 4.45
CA CYS A 20 -4.97 1.27 5.90
C CYS A 20 -6.45 1.17 6.26
N PRO A 21 -6.98 -0.02 6.63
CA PRO A 21 -8.40 -0.17 6.97
C PRO A 21 -8.84 0.67 8.18
N ALA A 22 -7.89 1.03 9.05
CA ALA A 22 -8.15 1.85 10.23
C ALA A 22 -8.32 3.34 9.90
N ILE A 23 -7.89 3.80 8.72
CA ILE A 23 -7.96 5.20 8.29
C ILE A 23 -8.54 5.22 6.88
N PRO A 24 -9.88 5.36 6.73
CA PRO A 24 -10.53 5.38 5.43
C PRO A 24 -9.92 6.45 4.52
N GLY A 25 -9.57 6.06 3.29
CA GLY A 25 -8.92 6.95 2.31
C GLY A 25 -7.40 7.08 2.46
N CYS A 26 -6.77 6.40 3.43
CA CYS A 26 -5.32 6.32 3.51
C CYS A 26 -4.82 5.16 2.64
N HIS A 27 -4.27 5.54 1.49
CA HIS A 27 -3.70 4.65 0.48
C HIS A 27 -2.39 5.23 -0.03
N SER A 28 -1.45 4.35 -0.34
CA SER A 28 -0.18 4.66 -0.97
C SER A 28 0.12 3.60 -2.03
N GLN A 29 1.00 3.91 -2.96
CA GLN A 29 1.38 3.01 -4.05
C GLN A 29 2.87 3.16 -4.36
N GLY A 30 3.46 2.16 -5.02
CA GLY A 30 4.85 2.21 -5.47
C GLY A 30 5.22 1.01 -6.34
N ASP A 31 6.36 1.09 -7.02
CA ASP A 31 6.83 0.00 -7.88
C ASP A 31 7.35 -1.18 -7.06
N THR A 32 7.76 -0.92 -5.80
CA THR A 32 8.17 -1.94 -4.83
C THR A 32 7.35 -1.89 -3.55
N VAL A 33 7.39 -2.98 -2.79
CA VAL A 33 6.77 -3.06 -1.46
C VAL A 33 7.30 -1.98 -0.53
N GLU A 34 8.61 -1.71 -0.55
CA GLU A 34 9.22 -0.69 0.30
C GLU A 34 8.72 0.71 -0.07
N GLU A 35 8.69 1.05 -1.36
CA GLU A 35 8.20 2.34 -1.83
C GLU A 35 6.73 2.56 -1.45
N ALA A 36 5.88 1.54 -1.66
CA ALA A 36 4.47 1.62 -1.30
C ALA A 36 4.24 1.76 0.21
N LEU A 37 5.18 1.34 1.06
CA LEU A 37 5.11 1.48 2.51
C LEU A 37 5.70 2.78 3.06
N GLU A 38 6.61 3.44 2.33
CA GLU A 38 7.26 4.68 2.76
C GLU A 38 6.52 5.98 2.38
N ASN A 39 5.71 5.95 1.30
CA ASN A 39 4.88 7.06 0.82
C ASN A 39 3.78 7.47 1.82
#